data_AF-Q7MBN0-F1
#
_entry.id   AF-Q7MBN0-F1
#
_cell.length_a   1.000
_cell.length_b   1.000
_cell.length_c   1.000
_cell.angle_alpha   90.00
_cell.angle_beta   90.00
_cell.angle_gamma   90.00
#
_symmetry.space_group_name_H-M   'P 1'
#
loop_
_entity.id
_entity.type
_entity.pdbx_description
1 polymer ?
#
loop_
_entity_poly.entity_id
_entity_poly.type
_entity_poly.pdbx_seq_one_letter_code
_entity_poly.pdbx_strand_id
1 'polypeptide(L)' 'MTFSSPTRQGESELFIASNLSSLEDFLKTDIANHKHIYCSFPLMSFPFSFYKELNARKVCSISFQDAHTLYPPFKRP' A
#
# COMPACT_ATOMS: atom_id res chain seq x y z
N MET A 1 -23.44 28.85 1.87
CA MET A 1 -21.99 28.51 1.89
C MET A 1 -21.88 27.05 1.52
N THR A 2 -21.75 26.77 0.24
CA THR A 2 -21.59 25.43 -0.31
C THR A 2 -20.16 24.99 -0.03
N PHE A 3 -19.97 23.98 0.82
CA PHE A 3 -18.68 23.31 0.94
C PHE A 3 -18.44 22.57 -0.37
N SER A 4 -17.72 23.22 -1.29
CA SER A 4 -17.06 22.52 -2.38
C SER A 4 -16.02 21.60 -1.73
N SER A 5 -16.40 20.33 -1.54
CA SER A 5 -15.46 19.23 -1.37
C SER A 5 -14.40 19.42 -2.43
N PRO A 6 -13.11 19.53 -2.08
CA PRO A 6 -12.09 19.59 -3.11
C PRO A 6 -12.22 18.27 -3.88
N THR A 7 -12.63 18.35 -5.13
CA THR A 7 -12.50 17.28 -6.11
C THR A 7 -11.03 16.89 -6.13
N ARG A 8 -10.65 15.91 -5.31
CA ARG A 8 -9.29 15.39 -5.25
C ARG A 8 -9.10 14.60 -6.53
N GLN A 9 -8.19 15.05 -7.38
CA GLN A 9 -7.67 14.34 -8.54
C GLN A 9 -6.87 13.07 -8.14
N GLY A 10 -7.30 12.31 -7.12
CA GLY A 10 -6.47 11.33 -6.40
C GLY A 10 -7.24 10.10 -5.89
N GLU A 11 -8.41 9.78 -6.45
CA GLU A 11 -9.15 8.55 -6.11
C GLU A 11 -8.42 7.24 -6.52
N SER A 12 -7.25 7.34 -7.16
CA SER A 12 -6.48 6.18 -7.59
C SER A 12 -5.00 6.27 -7.19
N GLU A 13 -4.69 6.66 -5.96
CA GLU A 13 -3.31 6.53 -5.43
C GLU A 13 -3.20 5.51 -4.30
N LEU A 14 -4.31 5.19 -3.64
CA LEU A 14 -4.35 4.28 -2.50
C LEU A 14 -5.04 2.96 -2.88
N PHE A 15 -4.36 1.84 -2.66
CA PHE A 15 -4.93 0.50 -2.74
C PHE A 15 -5.20 -0.03 -1.32
N ILE A 16 -6.38 -0.62 -1.11
CA ILE A 16 -6.75 -1.23 0.17
C ILE A 16 -6.67 -2.74 0.04
N ALA A 17 -5.74 -3.36 0.76
CA ALA A 17 -5.57 -4.80 0.84
C ALA A 17 -6.29 -5.32 2.08
N SER A 18 -7.35 -6.11 1.89
CA SER A 18 -8.11 -6.70 3.00
C SER A 18 -7.42 -7.90 3.64
N ASN A 19 -6.54 -8.56 2.89
CA ASN A 19 -5.80 -9.75 3.31
C ASN A 19 -4.51 -9.92 2.47
N LEU A 20 -3.67 -10.87 2.84
CA LEU A 20 -2.39 -11.13 2.17
C LEU A 20 -2.56 -11.50 0.69
N SER A 21 -3.58 -12.31 0.35
CA SER A 21 -3.84 -12.72 -1.04
C SER A 21 -4.18 -11.53 -1.94
N SER A 22 -5.03 -10.62 -1.46
CA SER A 22 -5.38 -9.39 -2.20
C SER A 22 -4.18 -8.48 -2.45
N LEU A 23 -3.25 -8.43 -1.48
CA LEU A 23 -2.00 -7.69 -1.64
C LEU A 23 -1.08 -8.37 -2.65
N GLU A 24 -0.94 -9.69 -2.56
CA GLU A 24 -0.10 -10.47 -3.46
C GLU A 24 -0.55 -10.33 -4.90
N ASP A 25 -1.85 -10.47 -5.15
CA ASP A 25 -2.42 -10.33 -6.48
C ASP A 25 -2.25 -8.90 -7.01
N PHE A 26 -2.43 -7.89 -6.15
CA PHE A 26 -2.18 -6.50 -6.51
C PHE A 26 -0.72 -6.26 -6.93
N LEU A 27 0.25 -6.77 -6.16
CA LEU A 27 1.68 -6.60 -6.43
C LEU A 27 2.15 -7.32 -7.70
N LYS A 28 1.39 -8.31 -8.19
CA LYS A 28 1.64 -8.95 -9.49
C LYS A 28 1.23 -8.07 -10.67
N THR A 29 0.38 -7.07 -10.46
CA THR A 29 -0.08 -6.17 -11.53
C THR A 29 0.78 -4.92 -11.66
N ASP A 30 0.75 -4.28 -12.83
CA ASP A 30 1.39 -2.97 -13.04
C ASP A 30 0.62 -1.82 -12.38
N ILE A 31 -0.59 -2.09 -11.88
CA ILE A 31 -1.39 -1.12 -11.14
C ILE A 31 -0.70 -0.75 -9.83
N ALA A 32 0.08 -1.66 -9.23
CA ALA A 32 0.83 -1.42 -8.01
C ALA A 32 1.95 -0.37 -8.15
N ASN A 33 2.32 0.01 -9.38
CA ASN A 33 3.42 0.92 -9.60
C ASN A 33 3.13 2.32 -9.04
N HIS A 34 4.02 2.83 -8.18
CA HIS A 34 3.92 4.16 -7.55
C HIS A 34 2.62 4.39 -6.75
N LYS A 35 2.06 3.32 -6.16
CA LYS A 35 0.86 3.41 -5.31
C LYS A 35 1.20 3.48 -3.83
N HIS A 36 0.27 4.00 -3.06
CA HIS A 36 0.17 3.80 -1.61
C HIS A 36 -0.69 2.57 -1.34
N ILE A 37 -0.34 1.80 -0.31
CA ILE A 37 -1.10 0.62 0.10
C ILE A 37 -1.55 0.79 1.55
N TYR A 38 -2.80 0.46 1.84
CA TYR A 38 -3.31 0.28 3.20
C TYR A 38 -3.73 -1.18 3.41
N CYS A 39 -3.12 -1.83 4.39
CA CYS A 39 -3.41 -3.19 4.80
C CYS A 39 -4.36 -3.18 6.00
N SER A 40 -5.53 -3.79 5.88
CA SER A 40 -6.47 -3.96 7.00
C SER A 40 -6.10 -5.14 7.92
N PHE A 41 -4.81 -5.43 8.03
CA PHE A 41 -4.23 -6.46 8.88
C PHE A 41 -2.95 -5.90 9.52
N PRO A 42 -2.50 -6.43 10.67
CA PRO A 42 -1.36 -5.88 11.38
C PRO A 42 -0.03 -6.19 10.68
N LEU A 43 0.98 -5.35 10.94
CA LEU A 43 2.34 -5.52 10.40
C LEU A 43 2.95 -6.88 10.78
N MET A 44 2.61 -7.42 11.96
CA MET A 44 3.11 -8.74 12.41
C MET A 44 2.71 -9.90 11.49
N SER A 45 1.63 -9.73 10.71
CA SER A 45 1.19 -10.72 9.72
C SER A 45 1.79 -10.47 8.33
N PHE A 46 2.61 -9.43 8.16
CA PHE A 46 3.19 -9.05 6.87
C PHE A 46 4.46 -9.87 6.58
N PRO A 47 4.46 -10.73 5.55
CA PRO A 47 5.60 -11.59 5.28
C PRO A 47 6.74 -10.83 4.59
N PHE A 48 7.97 -11.22 4.94
CA PHE A 48 9.20 -10.60 4.43
C PHE A 48 9.43 -10.77 2.92
N SER A 49 8.69 -11.67 2.25
CA SER A 49 8.73 -11.81 0.79
C SER A 49 8.35 -10.50 0.12
N PHE A 50 7.24 -9.88 0.54
CA PHE A 50 6.67 -8.70 -0.12
C PHE A 50 7.58 -7.49 -0.19
N TYR A 51 8.58 -7.36 0.68
CA TYR A 51 9.54 -6.25 0.63
C TYR A 51 10.23 -6.15 -0.73
N LYS A 52 10.54 -7.29 -1.37
CA LYS A 52 11.15 -7.30 -2.70
C LYS A 52 10.18 -6.79 -3.75
N GLU A 53 8.92 -7.26 -3.71
CA GLU A 53 7.89 -6.85 -4.66
C GLU A 53 7.50 -5.37 -4.48
N LEU A 54 7.40 -4.88 -3.24
CA LEU A 54 7.14 -3.47 -2.95
C LEU A 54 8.21 -2.55 -3.55
N ASN A 55 9.49 -2.92 -3.43
CA ASN A 55 10.58 -2.18 -4.06
C ASN A 55 10.54 -2.28 -5.59
N ALA A 56 10.28 -3.48 -6.13
CA ALA A 56 10.20 -3.70 -7.58
C ALA A 56 9.09 -2.86 -8.23
N ARG A 57 7.96 -2.69 -7.53
CA ARG A 57 6.83 -1.86 -7.96
C ARG A 57 6.96 -0.38 -7.57
N LYS A 58 8.06 0.04 -6.94
CA LYS A 58 8.25 1.43 -6.48
C LYS A 58 7.06 1.94 -5.65
N VAL A 59 6.52 1.10 -4.77
CA VAL A 59 5.42 1.48 -3.87
C VAL A 59 5.85 2.67 -3.01
N CYS A 60 4.99 3.68 -2.93
CA CYS A 60 5.29 4.94 -2.25
C CYS A 60 5.24 4.79 -0.72
N SER A 61 4.24 4.06 -0.21
CA SER A 61 4.16 3.67 1.20
C SER A 61 3.23 2.49 1.38
N ILE A 62 3.40 1.76 2.48
CA ILE A 62 2.46 0.74 2.93
C ILE A 62 2.13 0.98 4.40
N SER A 63 0.86 1.19 4.70
CA SER A 63 0.32 1.44 6.04
C SER A 63 -0.49 0.23 6.49
N PHE A 64 -0.54 0.01 7.79
CA PHE A 64 -1.19 -1.13 8.42
C PHE A 64 -2.26 -0.67 9.41
N GLN A 65 -3.17 -1.57 9.79
CA GLN A 65 -4.25 -1.27 10.73
C GLN A 65 -3.75 -0.85 12.12
N ASP A 66 -2.59 -1.35 12.53
CA ASP A 66 -1.90 -1.05 13.80
C ASP A 66 -1.13 0.28 13.77
N ALA A 67 -1.49 1.19 12.85
CA ALA A 67 -0.88 2.50 12.66
C ALA A 67 0.61 2.48 12.30
N HIS A 68 1.17 1.32 11.96
CA HIS A 68 2.51 1.23 11.39
C HIS A 68 2.47 1.63 9.91
N THR A 69 3.48 2.39 9.48
CA THR A 69 3.69 2.71 8.06
C THR A 69 5.14 2.51 7.70
N LEU A 70 5.37 1.77 6.61
CA LEU A 70 6.68 1.57 6.02
C LEU A 70 6.82 2.44 4.77
N TYR A 71 8.02 2.98 4.59
CA TYR A 71 8.41 3.76 3.42
C TYR A 71 9.56 3.07 2.70
N PRO A 72 9.68 3.24 1.38
CA PRO A 72 10.86 2.80 0.65
C PRO A 72 12.12 3.54 1.14
N PRO A 73 13.31 2.92 1.06
CA PRO A 73 13.55 1.56 0.60
C PRO A 73 13.08 0.52 1.63
N PHE A 74 12.25 -0.43 1.19
CA PHE A 74 11.73 -1.49 2.06
C PHE A 74 12.86 -2.49 2.31
N LYS A 75 13.51 -2.38 3.47
CA LYS A 75 14.61 -3.26 3.86
C LYS A 75 14.11 -4.30 4.85
N ARG A 76 14.71 -5.49 4.79
CA ARG A 76 14.58 -6.44 5.90
C ARG A 76 15.27 -5.82 7.13
N PRO A 77 14.65 -5.88 8.31
CA PRO A 77 15.33 -5.55 9.56
C PRO A 77 16.53 -6.49 9.78
#